data_AF-A0AA41RLJ9-F1
#
_entry.id   AF-A0AA41RLJ9-F1
#
_cell.length_a   1.000
_cell.length_b   1.000
_cell.length_c   1.000
_cell.angle_alpha   90.00
_cell.angle_beta   90.00
_cell.angle_gamma   90.00
#
_symmetry.space_group_name_H-M   'P 1'
#
loop_
_entity.id
_entity.type
_entity.pdbx_description
1 polymer ?
#
loop_
_entity_poly.entity_id
_entity_poly.type
_entity_poly.pdbx_seq_one_letter_code
_entity_poly.pdbx_strand_id
1 'polypeptide(L)'
;MDIIHLLTDGTLEARKGVGKAFIVAFRSGAVMGFLLSANGLLVLYITINVFKNYYGDDWEGLFEAITGYDLGGSSMALFSRVGGIYTKAADVGADLVGKVERNIPENDPRNPSVIADNVGDNVGDIDGMGSDLFGSYAESSCAALVVASISYFGINHEVTAMCYPSLISSVGILVCLLTTLFGTDFFEIKLVNQIEPALKNQLIICTALMTVGIALVSWVTLPASFTIFNFGTQKVVKNWEMFFCVAIGLSAGLVIGLITEYYTSNAYSPVQDIADPAELELL
;
A
#
# COMPACT_ATOMS: atom_id res chain seq x y z
N MET A 1 5.21 7.03 -20.26
CA MET A 1 4.48 8.21 -19.77
C MET A 1 5.37 8.80 -18.71
N ASP A 2 6.02 9.91 -19.03
CA ASP A 2 7.12 10.44 -18.21
C ASP A 2 6.57 11.12 -16.95
N ILE A 3 7.24 10.96 -15.82
CA ILE A 3 6.87 11.56 -14.52
C ILE A 3 6.70 13.09 -14.63
N ILE A 4 7.50 13.72 -15.49
CA ILE A 4 7.43 15.16 -15.79
C ILE A 4 6.06 15.55 -16.37
N HIS A 5 5.50 14.73 -17.26
CA HIS A 5 4.17 14.99 -17.84
C HIS A 5 3.07 14.95 -16.78
N LEU A 6 3.14 14.00 -15.85
CA LEU A 6 2.19 13.84 -14.75
C LEU A 6 2.16 15.04 -13.81
N LEU A 7 3.33 15.55 -13.42
CA LEU A 7 3.45 16.74 -12.58
C LEU A 7 2.92 17.98 -13.30
N THR A 8 3.26 18.17 -14.57
CA THR A 8 2.72 19.29 -15.36
C THR A 8 1.21 19.20 -15.56
N ASP A 9 0.66 18.01 -15.78
CA ASP A 9 -0.77 17.82 -16.02
C ASP A 9 -1.59 18.16 -14.77
N GLY A 10 -1.10 17.80 -13.57
CA GLY A 10 -1.72 18.19 -12.31
C GLY A 10 -1.80 19.72 -12.13
N THR A 11 -0.71 20.43 -12.40
CA THR A 11 -0.67 21.90 -12.33
C THR A 11 -1.56 22.56 -13.40
N LEU A 12 -1.62 22.00 -14.60
CA LEU A 12 -2.47 22.50 -15.68
C LEU A 12 -3.96 22.34 -15.34
N GLU A 13 -4.35 21.20 -14.76
CA GLU A 13 -5.74 20.95 -14.36
C GLU A 13 -6.16 21.74 -13.11
N ALA A 14 -5.21 22.12 -12.24
CA ALA A 14 -5.49 23.01 -11.11
C ALA A 14 -6.07 24.37 -11.56
N ARG A 15 -5.76 24.82 -12.78
CA ARG A 15 -6.37 26.03 -13.38
C ARG A 15 -7.88 25.91 -13.58
N LYS A 16 -8.41 24.68 -13.65
CA LYS A 16 -9.84 24.38 -13.82
C LYS A 16 -10.54 24.06 -12.48
N GLY A 17 -9.80 24.10 -11.37
CA GLY A 17 -10.32 23.91 -10.02
C GLY A 17 -9.82 22.63 -9.34
N VAL A 18 -10.03 22.60 -8.02
CA VAL A 18 -9.52 21.55 -7.11
C VAL A 18 -9.98 20.14 -7.52
N GLY A 19 -11.22 19.98 -7.96
CA GLY A 19 -11.74 18.68 -8.38
C GLY A 19 -11.02 18.08 -9.58
N LYS A 20 -10.62 18.89 -10.57
CA LYS A 20 -9.91 18.39 -11.76
C LYS A 20 -8.48 18.01 -11.43
N ALA A 21 -7.79 18.84 -10.63
CA ALA A 21 -6.46 18.50 -10.12
C ALA A 21 -6.47 17.21 -9.29
N PHE A 22 -7.47 17.05 -8.40
CA PHE A 22 -7.64 15.85 -7.58
C PHE A 22 -7.80 14.59 -8.45
N ILE A 23 -8.66 14.61 -9.47
CA ILE A 23 -8.88 13.44 -10.32
C ILE A 23 -7.59 13.01 -11.03
N VAL A 24 -6.79 13.96 -11.54
CA VAL A 24 -5.50 13.63 -12.16
C VAL A 24 -4.55 13.03 -11.14
N ALA A 25 -4.36 13.68 -9.99
CA ALA A 25 -3.48 13.16 -8.94
C ALA A 25 -3.91 11.76 -8.46
N PHE A 26 -5.20 11.57 -8.20
CA PHE A 26 -5.76 10.31 -7.72
C PHE A 26 -5.63 9.19 -8.77
N ARG A 27 -5.95 9.46 -10.05
CA ARG A 27 -5.77 8.47 -11.14
C ARG A 27 -4.30 8.10 -11.32
N SER A 28 -3.40 9.05 -11.13
CA SER A 28 -1.95 8.82 -11.21
C SER A 28 -1.46 7.91 -10.09
N GLY A 29 -1.89 8.17 -8.86
CA GLY A 29 -1.64 7.27 -7.72
C GLY A 29 -2.25 5.89 -7.92
N ALA A 30 -3.45 5.81 -8.51
CA ALA A 30 -4.08 4.53 -8.83
C ALA A 30 -3.26 3.72 -9.84
N VAL A 31 -2.68 4.34 -10.87
CA VAL A 31 -1.80 3.66 -11.84
C VAL A 31 -0.62 3.00 -11.12
N MET A 32 0.05 3.73 -10.21
CA MET A 32 1.14 3.16 -9.40
C MET A 32 0.64 1.97 -8.56
N GLY A 33 -0.46 2.16 -7.80
CA GLY A 33 -1.00 1.12 -6.91
C GLY A 33 -1.43 -0.16 -7.64
N PHE A 34 -2.14 -0.03 -8.77
CA PHE A 34 -2.57 -1.19 -9.57
C PHE A 34 -1.40 -1.89 -10.24
N LEU A 35 -0.45 -1.16 -10.83
CA LEU A 35 0.72 -1.77 -11.45
C LEU A 35 1.57 -2.51 -10.43
N LEU A 36 1.82 -1.90 -9.26
CA LEU A 36 2.61 -2.52 -8.21
C LEU A 36 1.94 -3.80 -7.67
N SER A 37 0.65 -3.72 -7.37
CA SER A 37 -0.12 -4.86 -6.83
C SER A 37 -0.27 -5.99 -7.85
N ALA A 38 -0.66 -5.67 -9.09
CA ALA A 38 -0.88 -6.67 -10.13
C ALA A 38 0.43 -7.31 -10.60
N ASN A 39 1.49 -6.52 -10.76
CA ASN A 39 2.80 -7.04 -11.16
C ASN A 39 3.42 -7.88 -10.04
N GLY A 40 3.35 -7.44 -8.79
CA GLY A 40 3.85 -8.22 -7.65
C GLY A 40 3.14 -9.57 -7.52
N LEU A 41 1.82 -9.60 -7.72
CA LEU A 41 1.05 -10.85 -7.74
C LEU A 41 1.39 -11.73 -8.95
N LEU A 42 1.51 -11.14 -10.14
CA LEU A 42 1.82 -11.88 -11.37
C LEU A 42 3.20 -12.52 -11.31
N VAL A 43 4.22 -11.79 -10.85
CA VAL A 43 5.59 -12.30 -10.70
C VAL A 43 5.64 -13.42 -9.67
N LEU A 44 4.97 -13.26 -8.52
CA LEU A 44 4.86 -14.32 -7.52
C LEU A 44 4.20 -15.58 -8.11
N TYR A 45 3.07 -15.42 -8.81
CA TYR A 45 2.37 -16.53 -9.46
C TYR A 45 3.25 -17.24 -10.50
N ILE A 46 3.92 -16.50 -11.38
CA ILE A 46 4.82 -17.08 -12.39
C ILE A 46 5.96 -17.83 -11.70
N THR A 47 6.56 -17.25 -10.66
CA THR A 47 7.66 -17.86 -9.91
C THR A 47 7.23 -19.18 -9.27
N ILE A 48 6.06 -19.23 -8.63
CA ILE A 48 5.47 -20.45 -8.07
C ILE A 48 5.34 -21.53 -9.15
N ASN A 49 4.77 -21.20 -10.32
CA ASN A 49 4.55 -22.18 -11.39
C ASN A 49 5.86 -22.67 -12.03
N VAL A 50 6.84 -21.79 -12.20
CA VAL A 50 8.16 -22.16 -12.73
C VAL A 50 8.88 -23.08 -11.76
N PHE A 51 8.89 -22.76 -10.46
CA PHE A 51 9.56 -23.57 -9.44
C PHE A 51 8.85 -24.91 -9.24
N LYS A 52 7.52 -24.94 -9.38
CA LYS A 52 6.74 -26.19 -9.36
C LYS A 52 7.20 -27.21 -10.38
N ASN A 53 7.63 -26.78 -11.56
CA ASN A 53 8.15 -27.70 -12.59
C ASN A 53 9.44 -28.42 -12.16
N TYR A 54 10.21 -27.82 -11.25
CA TYR A 54 11.44 -28.40 -10.70
C TYR A 54 11.18 -29.25 -9.45
N TYR A 55 10.44 -28.71 -8.48
CA TYR A 55 10.20 -29.35 -7.19
C TYR A 55 9.13 -30.46 -7.22
N GLY A 56 8.22 -30.44 -8.20
CA GLY A 56 7.16 -31.45 -8.32
C GLY A 56 6.24 -31.49 -7.09
N ASP A 57 6.33 -32.59 -6.34
CA ASP A 57 5.53 -32.84 -5.12
C ASP A 57 6.20 -32.32 -3.84
N ASP A 58 7.45 -31.86 -3.89
CA ASP A 58 8.13 -31.24 -2.75
C ASP A 58 7.71 -29.77 -2.59
N TRP A 59 6.51 -29.56 -2.03
CA TRP A 59 5.97 -28.21 -1.85
C TRP A 59 6.61 -27.46 -0.68
N GLU A 60 7.12 -28.17 0.33
CA GLU A 60 7.88 -27.56 1.42
C GLU A 60 9.14 -26.87 0.86
N GLY A 61 9.98 -27.61 0.13
CA GLY A 61 11.17 -27.05 -0.50
C GLY A 61 10.86 -25.97 -1.53
N LEU A 62 9.74 -26.11 -2.26
CA LEU A 62 9.29 -25.09 -3.22
C LEU A 62 8.97 -23.75 -2.54
N PHE A 63 8.13 -23.76 -1.50
CA PHE A 63 7.70 -22.53 -0.87
C PHE A 63 8.77 -21.97 0.07
N GLU A 64 9.65 -22.81 0.61
CA GLU A 64 10.89 -22.37 1.27
C GLU A 64 11.78 -21.60 0.28
N ALA A 65 12.00 -22.10 -0.93
CA ALA A 65 12.80 -21.38 -1.94
C ALA A 65 12.15 -20.06 -2.37
N ILE A 66 10.82 -19.98 -2.39
CA ILE A 66 10.07 -18.77 -2.74
C ILE A 66 10.23 -17.66 -1.70
N THR A 67 10.62 -17.96 -0.45
CA THR A 67 10.94 -16.91 0.54
C THR A 67 12.04 -15.96 0.06
N GLY A 68 12.91 -16.40 -0.85
CA GLY A 68 13.90 -15.54 -1.51
C GLY A 68 13.28 -14.37 -2.28
N TYR A 69 12.01 -14.49 -2.70
CA TYR A 69 11.24 -13.40 -3.31
C TYR A 69 11.02 -12.25 -2.33
N ASP A 70 10.64 -12.56 -1.09
CA ASP A 70 10.48 -11.55 -0.04
C ASP A 70 11.82 -10.92 0.32
N LEU A 71 12.84 -11.77 0.55
CA LEU A 71 14.15 -11.29 0.97
C LEU A 71 14.73 -10.32 -0.05
N GLY A 72 14.58 -10.61 -1.35
CA GLY A 72 15.00 -9.72 -2.42
C GLY A 72 14.23 -8.39 -2.43
N GLY A 73 12.91 -8.45 -2.28
CA GLY A 73 12.04 -7.27 -2.24
C GLY A 73 12.39 -6.33 -1.09
N SER A 74 12.40 -6.84 0.13
CA SER A 74 12.68 -6.05 1.34
C SER A 74 14.12 -5.54 1.40
N SER A 75 15.10 -6.32 0.90
CA SER A 75 16.50 -5.86 0.80
C SER A 75 16.65 -4.65 -0.12
N MET A 76 16.01 -4.68 -1.30
CA MET A 76 16.06 -3.56 -2.23
C MET A 76 15.23 -2.37 -1.74
N ALA A 77 14.09 -2.64 -1.10
CA ALA A 77 13.28 -1.60 -0.46
C ALA A 77 14.05 -0.82 0.61
N LEU A 78 14.86 -1.52 1.43
CA LEU A 78 15.73 -0.87 2.42
C LEU A 78 16.64 0.17 1.77
N PHE A 79 17.31 -0.17 0.67
CA PHE A 79 18.19 0.76 -0.03
C PHE A 79 17.45 1.85 -0.79
N SER A 80 16.30 1.56 -1.40
CA SER A 80 15.47 2.57 -2.07
C SER A 80 14.93 3.60 -1.05
N ARG A 81 14.57 3.16 0.17
CA ARG A 81 14.18 4.04 1.28
C ARG A 81 15.31 4.94 1.79
N VAL A 82 16.59 4.57 1.59
CA VAL A 82 17.73 5.49 1.83
C VAL A 82 17.68 6.69 0.88
N GLY A 83 16.96 6.60 -0.24
CA GLY A 83 16.57 7.75 -1.07
C GLY A 83 15.83 8.85 -0.29
N GLY A 84 15.22 8.51 0.86
CA GLY A 84 14.70 9.47 1.84
C GLY A 84 15.72 10.52 2.30
N ILE A 85 17.01 10.18 2.32
CA ILE A 85 18.08 11.13 2.65
C ILE A 85 18.19 12.21 1.56
N TYR A 86 18.04 11.83 0.30
CA TYR A 86 18.12 12.77 -0.82
C TYR A 86 17.01 13.82 -0.73
N THR A 87 15.76 13.39 -0.56
CA THR A 87 14.62 14.32 -0.42
C THR A 87 14.78 15.20 0.81
N LYS A 88 15.00 14.63 2.00
CA LYS A 88 15.03 15.42 3.24
C LYS A 88 16.21 16.38 3.32
N ALA A 89 17.35 16.05 2.72
CA ALA A 89 18.46 16.99 2.64
C ALA A 89 18.14 18.20 1.74
N ALA A 90 17.42 17.97 0.63
CA ALA A 90 17.04 19.02 -0.30
C ALA A 90 15.89 19.90 0.26
N ASP A 91 14.84 19.27 0.78
CA ASP A 91 13.66 19.87 1.41
C ASP A 91 14.06 20.82 2.56
N VAL A 92 14.78 20.31 3.57
CA VAL A 92 15.24 21.11 4.71
C VAL A 92 16.16 22.27 4.27
N GLY A 93 17.04 22.03 3.30
CA GLY A 93 17.93 23.06 2.78
C GLY A 93 17.20 24.15 1.99
N ALA A 94 16.20 23.75 1.18
CA ALA A 94 15.39 24.66 0.39
C ALA A 94 14.54 25.56 1.29
N ASP A 95 13.88 24.95 2.29
CA ASP A 95 12.95 25.64 3.16
C ASP A 95 13.64 26.59 4.15
N LEU A 96 14.71 26.17 4.81
CA LEU A 96 15.41 27.02 5.78
C LEU A 96 15.99 28.27 5.11
N VAL A 97 16.75 28.09 4.03
CA VAL A 97 17.39 29.23 3.36
C VAL A 97 16.35 30.08 2.61
N GLY A 98 15.37 29.46 1.96
CA GLY A 98 14.35 30.15 1.20
C GLY A 98 13.39 30.93 2.09
N LYS A 99 12.63 30.21 2.94
CA LYS A 99 11.55 30.77 3.74
C LYS A 99 12.08 31.58 4.92
N VAL A 100 13.00 31.02 5.71
CA VAL A 100 13.41 31.60 7.00
C VAL A 100 14.47 32.68 6.83
N GLU A 101 15.53 32.42 6.07
CA GLU A 101 16.64 33.39 5.94
C GLU A 101 16.37 34.47 4.88
N ARG A 102 15.86 34.07 3.71
CA ARG A 102 15.72 34.97 2.55
C ARG A 102 14.31 35.50 2.34
N ASN A 103 13.33 35.04 3.11
CA ASN A 103 11.93 35.44 3.01
C ASN A 103 11.40 35.39 1.55
N ILE A 104 11.84 34.38 0.78
CA ILE A 104 11.26 34.07 -0.53
C ILE A 104 10.22 32.97 -0.38
N PRO A 105 9.21 32.91 -1.27
CA PRO A 105 8.20 31.85 -1.24
C PRO A 105 8.80 30.45 -1.30
N GLU A 106 8.06 29.48 -0.77
CA GLU A 106 8.33 28.06 -1.00
C GLU A 106 8.36 27.73 -2.50
N ASN A 107 9.23 26.80 -2.90
CA ASN A 107 9.36 26.37 -4.30
C ASN A 107 9.68 27.52 -5.29
N ASP A 108 10.30 28.61 -4.81
CA ASP A 108 10.68 29.74 -5.66
C ASP A 108 11.82 29.36 -6.64
N PRO A 109 11.70 29.68 -7.94
CA PRO A 109 12.68 29.28 -8.95
C PRO A 109 14.08 29.89 -8.76
N ARG A 110 14.22 30.91 -7.90
CA ARG A 110 15.52 31.51 -7.54
C ARG A 110 16.30 30.64 -6.56
N ASN A 111 15.64 29.73 -5.85
CA ASN A 111 16.28 28.84 -4.90
C ASN A 111 16.84 27.61 -5.64
N PRO A 112 18.17 27.40 -5.64
CA PRO A 112 18.80 26.32 -6.40
C PRO A 112 18.43 24.92 -5.90
N SER A 113 17.94 24.80 -4.66
CA SER A 113 17.57 23.51 -4.06
C SER A 113 16.21 22.99 -4.52
N VAL A 114 15.35 23.82 -5.11
CA VAL A 114 13.96 23.48 -5.45
C VAL A 114 13.86 22.33 -6.46
N ILE A 115 14.80 22.24 -7.41
CA ILE A 115 14.83 21.11 -8.34
C ILE A 115 15.19 19.82 -7.60
N ALA A 116 16.14 19.87 -6.67
CA ALA A 116 16.53 18.68 -5.89
C ALA A 116 15.40 18.23 -4.96
N ASP A 117 14.67 19.18 -4.38
CA ASP A 117 13.50 18.94 -3.53
C ASP A 117 12.40 18.17 -4.28
N ASN A 118 11.92 18.74 -5.41
CA ASN A 118 10.89 18.10 -6.23
C ASN A 118 11.35 16.77 -6.88
N VAL A 119 12.65 16.63 -7.20
CA VAL A 119 13.21 15.32 -7.60
C VAL A 119 13.16 14.34 -6.42
N GLY A 120 13.47 14.83 -5.22
CA GLY A 120 13.43 14.09 -3.98
C GLY A 120 12.05 13.48 -3.70
N ASP A 121 10.97 14.21 -3.91
CA ASP A 121 9.60 13.68 -3.74
C ASP A 121 9.36 12.42 -4.58
N ASN A 122 9.89 12.37 -5.80
CA ASN A 122 9.75 11.21 -6.67
C ASN A 122 10.68 10.06 -6.27
N VAL A 123 11.90 10.36 -5.82
CA VAL A 123 12.90 9.34 -5.48
C VAL A 123 12.65 8.74 -4.09
N GLY A 124 12.32 9.56 -3.10
CA GLY A 124 12.07 9.12 -1.74
C GLY A 124 10.62 8.67 -1.54
N ASP A 125 9.69 9.58 -1.82
CA ASP A 125 8.30 9.40 -1.38
C ASP A 125 7.49 8.54 -2.36
N ILE A 126 7.91 8.44 -3.62
CA ILE A 126 7.30 7.53 -4.61
C ILE A 126 8.08 6.23 -4.75
N ASP A 127 9.34 6.26 -5.22
CA ASP A 127 10.12 5.02 -5.46
C ASP A 127 10.39 4.24 -4.17
N GLY A 128 10.85 4.94 -3.12
CA GLY A 128 11.07 4.36 -1.80
C GLY A 128 9.81 3.75 -1.18
N MET A 129 8.70 4.48 -1.20
CA MET A 129 7.41 3.99 -0.67
C MET A 129 6.87 2.80 -1.48
N GLY A 130 6.97 2.86 -2.82
CA GLY A 130 6.52 1.77 -3.70
C GLY A 130 7.29 0.48 -3.42
N SER A 131 8.62 0.56 -3.29
CA SER A 131 9.46 -0.59 -2.98
C SER A 131 9.15 -1.19 -1.60
N ASP A 132 8.90 -0.34 -0.60
CA ASP A 132 8.56 -0.76 0.77
C ASP A 132 7.21 -1.48 0.86
N LEU A 133 6.18 -0.96 0.18
CA LEU A 133 4.88 -1.61 0.10
C LEU A 133 4.94 -2.94 -0.67
N PHE A 134 5.78 -3.02 -1.70
CA PHE A 134 6.04 -4.28 -2.39
C PHE A 134 6.70 -5.32 -1.46
N GLY A 135 7.71 -4.92 -0.69
CA GLY A 135 8.34 -5.78 0.31
C GLY A 135 7.32 -6.33 1.32
N SER A 136 6.49 -5.45 1.87
CA SER A 136 5.40 -5.82 2.79
C SER A 136 4.42 -6.84 2.18
N TYR A 137 4.04 -6.66 0.91
CA TYR A 137 3.19 -7.59 0.16
C TYR A 137 3.87 -8.95 -0.04
N ALA A 138 5.14 -8.94 -0.47
CA ALA A 138 5.92 -10.14 -0.75
C ALA A 138 6.12 -10.97 0.52
N GLU A 139 6.53 -10.34 1.63
CA GLU A 139 6.76 -10.98 2.92
C GLU A 139 5.47 -11.59 3.49
N SER A 140 4.39 -10.82 3.51
CA SER A 140 3.09 -11.31 3.99
C SER A 140 2.60 -12.52 3.19
N SER A 141 2.79 -12.50 1.87
CA SER A 141 2.39 -13.60 0.99
C SER A 141 3.28 -14.83 1.19
N CYS A 142 4.60 -14.65 1.24
CA CYS A 142 5.55 -15.75 1.41
C CYS A 142 5.42 -16.40 2.78
N ALA A 143 5.26 -15.61 3.85
CA ALA A 143 5.04 -16.13 5.20
C ALA A 143 3.79 -17.04 5.27
N ALA A 144 2.68 -16.63 4.66
CA ALA A 144 1.48 -17.45 4.57
C ALA A 144 1.71 -18.73 3.76
N LEU A 145 2.43 -18.64 2.64
CA LEU A 145 2.71 -19.79 1.77
C LEU A 145 3.63 -20.83 2.44
N VAL A 146 4.68 -20.40 3.15
CA VAL A 146 5.59 -21.31 3.85
C VAL A 146 4.83 -22.12 4.90
N VAL A 147 4.04 -21.46 5.75
CA VAL A 147 3.26 -22.17 6.77
C VAL A 147 2.20 -23.08 6.13
N ALA A 148 1.57 -22.64 5.04
CA ALA A 148 0.60 -23.46 4.30
C ALA A 148 1.24 -24.69 3.62
N SER A 149 2.50 -24.61 3.21
CA SER A 149 3.22 -25.70 2.52
C SER A 149 3.40 -26.94 3.41
N ILE A 150 3.64 -26.74 4.70
CA ILE A 150 3.77 -27.81 5.71
C ILE A 150 2.46 -28.09 6.46
N SER A 151 1.35 -27.48 5.99
CA SER A 151 0.00 -27.69 6.50
C SER A 151 -0.78 -28.64 5.60
N TYR A 152 -2.07 -28.88 5.91
CA TYR A 152 -2.96 -29.70 5.09
C TYR A 152 -2.90 -29.36 3.59
N PHE A 153 -2.76 -28.08 3.25
CA PHE A 153 -2.79 -27.59 1.88
C PHE A 153 -1.60 -28.08 1.06
N GLY A 154 -0.38 -27.98 1.58
CA GLY A 154 0.80 -28.45 0.87
C GLY A 154 1.03 -29.96 0.99
N ILE A 155 0.69 -30.58 2.13
CA ILE A 155 0.82 -32.04 2.32
C ILE A 155 -0.07 -32.82 1.36
N ASN A 156 -1.29 -32.32 1.08
CA ASN A 156 -2.24 -32.97 0.16
C ASN A 156 -2.24 -32.36 -1.24
N HIS A 157 -1.30 -31.45 -1.53
CA HIS A 157 -1.14 -30.81 -2.84
C HIS A 157 -2.43 -30.10 -3.34
N GLU A 158 -3.18 -29.50 -2.42
CA GLU A 158 -4.43 -28.78 -2.69
C GLU A 158 -4.13 -27.36 -3.19
N VAL A 159 -3.90 -27.23 -4.51
CA VAL A 159 -3.45 -25.98 -5.16
C VAL A 159 -4.36 -24.79 -4.84
N THR A 160 -5.68 -24.98 -4.84
CA THR A 160 -6.64 -23.89 -4.64
C THR A 160 -6.52 -23.28 -3.24
N ALA A 161 -6.46 -24.12 -2.21
CA ALA A 161 -6.33 -23.67 -0.83
C ALA A 161 -4.91 -23.18 -0.51
N MET A 162 -3.90 -23.75 -1.16
CA MET A 162 -2.51 -23.27 -1.08
C MET A 162 -2.37 -21.83 -1.59
N CYS A 163 -3.02 -21.51 -2.71
CA CYS A 163 -3.02 -20.18 -3.32
C CYS A 163 -3.99 -19.18 -2.64
N TYR A 164 -4.56 -19.52 -1.48
CA TYR A 164 -5.47 -18.64 -0.73
C TYR A 164 -4.96 -17.19 -0.56
N PRO A 165 -3.70 -16.92 -0.11
CA PRO A 165 -3.21 -15.54 -0.02
C PRO A 165 -3.22 -14.81 -1.37
N SER A 166 -2.80 -15.47 -2.46
CA SER A 166 -2.82 -14.90 -3.81
C SER A 166 -4.24 -14.65 -4.35
N LEU A 167 -5.21 -15.48 -3.96
CA LEU A 167 -6.62 -15.31 -4.31
C LEU A 167 -7.24 -14.12 -3.58
N ILE A 168 -6.90 -13.94 -2.30
CA ILE A 168 -7.29 -12.75 -1.53
C ILE A 168 -6.72 -11.49 -2.21
N SER A 169 -5.45 -11.47 -2.60
CA SER A 169 -4.88 -10.34 -3.34
C SER A 169 -5.54 -10.10 -4.70
N SER A 170 -5.87 -11.17 -5.44
CA SER A 170 -6.59 -11.08 -6.72
C SER A 170 -7.96 -10.40 -6.56
N VAL A 171 -8.74 -10.81 -5.57
CA VAL A 171 -10.03 -10.18 -5.25
C VAL A 171 -9.83 -8.75 -4.75
N GLY A 172 -8.78 -8.50 -3.97
CA GLY A 172 -8.39 -7.16 -3.52
C GLY A 172 -8.19 -6.20 -4.69
N ILE A 173 -7.50 -6.61 -5.76
CA ILE A 173 -7.33 -5.77 -6.97
C ILE A 173 -8.69 -5.41 -7.59
N LEU A 174 -9.62 -6.36 -7.69
CA LEU A 174 -10.95 -6.11 -8.23
C LEU A 174 -11.77 -5.16 -7.33
N VAL A 175 -11.70 -5.36 -6.01
CA VAL A 175 -12.37 -4.50 -5.02
C VAL A 175 -11.80 -3.08 -5.07
N CYS A 176 -10.48 -2.93 -5.14
CA CYS A 176 -9.82 -1.64 -5.29
C CYS A 176 -10.22 -0.96 -6.60
N LEU A 177 -10.37 -1.70 -7.71
CA LEU A 177 -10.85 -1.16 -8.97
C LEU A 177 -12.25 -0.57 -8.82
N LEU A 178 -13.18 -1.33 -8.23
CA LEU A 178 -14.53 -0.85 -7.98
C LEU A 178 -14.53 0.38 -7.05
N THR A 179 -13.69 0.36 -6.01
CA THR A 179 -13.59 1.46 -5.04
C THR A 179 -13.05 2.74 -5.70
N THR A 180 -12.05 2.61 -6.59
CA THR A 180 -11.46 3.71 -7.36
C THR A 180 -12.53 4.47 -8.16
N LEU A 181 -13.52 3.77 -8.73
CA LEU A 181 -14.62 4.40 -9.47
C LEU A 181 -15.46 5.36 -8.59
N PHE A 182 -15.59 5.05 -7.29
CA PHE A 182 -16.21 5.97 -6.33
C PHE A 182 -15.34 7.20 -6.06
N GLY A 183 -14.01 7.09 -6.18
CA GLY A 183 -13.09 8.21 -6.01
C GLY A 183 -12.98 9.09 -7.25
N THR A 184 -13.18 8.53 -8.45
CA THR A 184 -12.95 9.24 -9.72
C THR A 184 -14.21 9.69 -10.45
N ASP A 185 -15.24 8.85 -10.50
CA ASP A 185 -16.34 9.03 -11.47
C ASP A 185 -17.70 9.27 -10.80
N PHE A 186 -17.96 8.70 -9.62
CA PHE A 186 -19.23 8.89 -8.92
C PHE A 186 -19.30 10.14 -8.03
N PHE A 187 -18.16 10.67 -7.61
CA PHE A 187 -18.08 11.86 -6.76
C PHE A 187 -17.14 12.89 -7.35
N GLU A 188 -17.58 14.14 -7.41
CA GLU A 188 -16.76 15.27 -7.83
C GLU A 188 -16.48 16.18 -6.63
N ILE A 189 -15.19 16.46 -6.40
CA ILE A 189 -14.73 17.37 -5.36
C ILE A 189 -14.90 18.81 -5.83
N LYS A 190 -15.60 19.62 -5.03
CA LYS A 190 -15.84 21.05 -5.34
C LYS A 190 -15.07 21.97 -4.41
N LEU A 191 -14.83 21.54 -3.17
CA LEU A 191 -14.19 22.32 -2.12
C LEU A 191 -12.97 21.58 -1.57
N VAL A 192 -11.99 22.32 -1.07
CA VAL A 192 -10.74 21.75 -0.52
C VAL A 192 -11.00 20.85 0.69
N ASN A 193 -11.95 21.23 1.55
CA ASN A 193 -12.32 20.43 2.73
C ASN A 193 -12.99 19.08 2.39
N GLN A 194 -13.29 18.80 1.12
CA GLN A 194 -13.84 17.53 0.68
C GLN A 194 -12.75 16.53 0.25
N ILE A 195 -11.49 16.94 0.19
CA ILE A 195 -10.37 16.08 -0.22
C ILE A 195 -10.12 14.98 0.82
N GLU A 196 -9.89 15.33 2.08
CA GLU A 196 -9.64 14.34 3.15
C GLU A 196 -10.82 13.35 3.32
N PRO A 197 -12.10 13.81 3.39
CA PRO A 197 -13.22 12.89 3.43
C PRO A 197 -13.32 11.97 2.21
N ALA A 198 -12.97 12.45 1.01
CA ALA A 198 -12.99 11.62 -0.19
C ALA A 198 -11.96 10.48 -0.11
N LEU A 199 -10.74 10.77 0.36
CA LEU A 199 -9.68 9.77 0.56
C LEU A 199 -10.04 8.79 1.69
N LYS A 200 -10.58 9.28 2.81
CA LYS A 200 -11.08 8.41 3.88
C LYS A 200 -12.19 7.47 3.40
N ASN A 201 -13.12 7.97 2.60
CA ASN A 201 -14.20 7.15 2.05
C ASN A 201 -13.67 6.01 1.18
N GLN A 202 -12.55 6.19 0.48
CA GLN A 202 -11.90 5.09 -0.25
C GLN A 202 -11.46 3.97 0.70
N LEU A 203 -10.84 4.29 1.83
CA LEU A 203 -10.44 3.30 2.84
C LEU A 203 -11.65 2.55 3.42
N ILE A 204 -12.72 3.27 3.76
CA ILE A 204 -13.93 2.69 4.34
C ILE A 204 -14.65 1.77 3.33
N ILE A 205 -14.87 2.26 2.11
CA ILE A 205 -15.55 1.51 1.04
C ILE A 205 -14.73 0.25 0.69
N CYS A 206 -13.42 0.40 0.51
CA CYS A 206 -12.54 -0.73 0.21
C CYS A 206 -12.58 -1.78 1.33
N THR A 207 -12.51 -1.35 2.59
CA THR A 207 -12.58 -2.25 3.76
C THR A 207 -13.90 -3.01 3.81
N ALA A 208 -15.03 -2.31 3.59
CA ALA A 208 -16.35 -2.93 3.59
C ALA A 208 -16.51 -3.96 2.46
N LEU A 209 -16.15 -3.59 1.22
CA LEU A 209 -16.22 -4.47 0.07
C LEU A 209 -15.25 -5.66 0.19
N MET A 210 -14.04 -5.42 0.69
CA MET A 210 -13.04 -6.47 0.86
C MET A 210 -13.42 -7.45 1.96
N THR A 211 -14.12 -7.01 3.01
CA THR A 211 -14.66 -7.92 4.02
C THR A 211 -15.61 -8.95 3.39
N VAL A 212 -16.49 -8.52 2.48
CA VAL A 212 -17.36 -9.43 1.72
C VAL A 212 -16.54 -10.31 0.77
N GLY A 213 -15.53 -9.75 0.11
CA GLY A 213 -14.59 -10.48 -0.75
C GLY A 213 -13.87 -11.61 -0.01
N ILE A 214 -13.30 -11.34 1.16
CA ILE A 214 -12.62 -12.32 2.02
C ILE A 214 -13.60 -13.42 2.44
N ALA A 215 -14.85 -13.08 2.80
CA ALA A 215 -15.87 -14.06 3.16
C ALA A 215 -16.16 -15.02 2.00
N LEU A 216 -16.34 -14.49 0.79
CA LEU A 216 -16.58 -15.28 -0.42
C LEU A 216 -15.39 -16.18 -0.76
N VAL A 217 -14.16 -15.63 -0.75
CA VAL A 217 -12.94 -16.41 -1.02
C VAL A 217 -12.78 -17.52 0.02
N SER A 218 -12.92 -17.20 1.32
CA SER A 218 -12.81 -18.18 2.40
C SER A 218 -13.81 -19.32 2.26
N TRP A 219 -15.04 -19.02 1.81
CA TRP A 219 -16.10 -20.02 1.67
C TRP A 219 -15.95 -20.90 0.43
N VAL A 220 -15.45 -20.34 -0.67
CA VAL A 220 -15.33 -21.04 -1.96
C VAL A 220 -14.03 -21.82 -2.08
N THR A 221 -12.94 -21.32 -1.50
CA THR A 221 -11.58 -21.83 -1.77
C THR A 221 -11.02 -22.72 -0.66
N LEU A 222 -11.53 -22.60 0.57
CA LEU A 222 -11.08 -23.40 1.71
C LEU A 222 -12.09 -24.49 2.06
N PRO A 223 -11.63 -25.72 2.40
CA PRO A 223 -12.50 -26.75 2.92
C PRO A 223 -13.06 -26.38 4.31
N ALA A 224 -14.20 -26.97 4.68
CA ALA A 224 -14.88 -26.64 5.94
C ALA A 224 -14.01 -26.89 7.20
N SER A 225 -13.10 -27.87 7.12
CA SER A 225 -12.11 -28.17 8.14
C SER A 225 -10.83 -28.64 7.48
N PHE A 226 -9.69 -28.17 7.98
CA PHE A 226 -8.34 -28.57 7.55
C PHE A 226 -7.38 -28.45 8.74
N THR A 227 -6.11 -28.79 8.54
CA THR A 227 -5.07 -28.63 9.56
C THR A 227 -4.04 -27.59 9.16
N ILE A 228 -3.61 -26.80 10.13
CA ILE A 228 -2.49 -25.85 10.01
C ILE A 228 -1.37 -26.29 10.94
N PHE A 229 -0.13 -26.18 10.46
CA PHE A 229 1.05 -26.45 11.25
C PHE A 229 1.14 -25.51 12.46
N ASN A 230 1.39 -26.09 13.63
CA ASN A 230 1.54 -25.40 14.90
C ASN A 230 2.66 -26.06 15.72
N PHE A 231 3.89 -25.59 15.51
CA PHE A 231 5.11 -25.99 16.24
C PHE A 231 5.24 -27.51 16.44
N GLY A 232 5.17 -28.28 15.35
CA GLY A 232 5.30 -29.74 15.37
C GLY A 232 3.98 -30.51 15.55
N THR A 233 2.85 -29.81 15.71
CA THR A 233 1.51 -30.41 15.73
C THR A 233 0.65 -29.88 14.59
N GLN A 234 -0.36 -30.65 14.16
CA GLN A 234 -1.34 -30.24 13.16
C GLN A 234 -2.61 -29.79 13.88
N LYS A 235 -2.85 -28.47 13.94
CA LYS A 235 -4.03 -27.89 14.58
C LYS A 235 -5.20 -27.91 13.63
N VAL A 236 -6.34 -28.45 14.06
CA VAL A 236 -7.59 -28.37 13.29
C VAL A 236 -8.08 -26.92 13.27
N VAL A 237 -8.37 -26.42 12.07
CA VAL A 237 -8.84 -25.05 11.79
C VAL A 237 -10.03 -25.14 10.86
N LYS A 238 -10.98 -24.22 11.03
CA LYS A 238 -12.17 -24.11 10.17
C LYS A 238 -12.04 -22.91 9.23
N ASN A 239 -12.69 -22.97 8.07
CA ASN A 239 -12.65 -21.90 7.08
C ASN A 239 -13.10 -20.52 7.62
N TRP A 240 -14.10 -20.48 8.50
CA TRP A 240 -14.56 -19.24 9.12
C TRP A 240 -13.54 -18.65 10.10
N GLU A 241 -12.66 -19.46 10.70
CA GLU A 241 -11.58 -18.97 11.55
C GLU A 241 -10.56 -18.20 10.70
N MET A 242 -10.22 -18.72 9.51
CA MET A 242 -9.35 -18.02 8.55
C MET A 242 -9.95 -16.72 8.02
N PHE A 243 -11.26 -16.70 7.80
CA PHE A 243 -11.97 -15.46 7.47
C PHE A 243 -11.71 -14.40 8.54
N PHE A 244 -11.91 -14.72 9.83
CA PHE A 244 -11.67 -13.77 10.90
C PHE A 244 -10.20 -13.37 11.04
N CYS A 245 -9.25 -14.28 10.82
CA CYS A 245 -7.82 -13.94 10.82
C CYS A 245 -7.51 -12.81 9.84
N VAL A 246 -8.00 -12.91 8.60
CA VAL A 246 -7.76 -11.88 7.58
C VAL A 246 -8.62 -10.64 7.84
N ALA A 247 -9.89 -10.81 8.23
CA ALA A 247 -10.81 -9.69 8.48
C ALA A 247 -10.38 -8.82 9.66
N ILE A 248 -9.79 -9.40 10.71
CA ILE A 248 -9.24 -8.65 11.85
C ILE A 248 -8.04 -7.83 11.40
N GLY A 249 -7.14 -8.39 10.59
CA GLY A 249 -6.01 -7.65 10.03
C GLY A 249 -6.46 -6.48 9.16
N LEU A 250 -7.44 -6.70 8.28
CA LEU A 250 -8.06 -5.65 7.46
C LEU A 250 -8.69 -4.54 8.33
N SER A 251 -9.46 -4.93 9.36
CA SER A 251 -10.11 -3.98 10.27
C SER A 251 -9.10 -3.17 11.09
N ALA A 252 -8.02 -3.82 11.53
CA ALA A 252 -6.92 -3.15 12.23
C ALA A 252 -6.27 -2.07 11.34
N GLY A 253 -6.07 -2.36 10.05
CA GLY A 253 -5.58 -1.36 9.09
C GLY A 253 -6.48 -0.13 8.97
N LEU A 254 -7.81 -0.31 8.93
CA LEU A 254 -8.75 0.81 8.94
C LEU A 254 -8.68 1.62 10.23
N VAL A 255 -8.59 0.96 11.38
CA VAL A 255 -8.46 1.63 12.69
C VAL A 255 -7.16 2.45 12.75
N ILE A 256 -6.04 1.88 12.29
CA ILE A 256 -4.75 2.60 12.20
C ILE A 256 -4.90 3.83 11.30
N GLY A 257 -5.55 3.71 10.15
CA GLY A 257 -5.78 4.83 9.23
C GLY A 257 -6.60 5.96 9.88
N LEU A 258 -7.69 5.64 10.58
CA LEU A 258 -8.55 6.62 11.25
C LEU A 258 -7.84 7.31 12.43
N ILE A 259 -7.05 6.56 13.21
CA ILE A 259 -6.25 7.13 14.31
C ILE A 259 -5.17 8.04 13.73
N THR A 260 -4.50 7.61 12.65
CA THR A 260 -3.46 8.41 12.00
C THR A 260 -4.03 9.71 11.45
N GLU A 261 -5.20 9.68 10.80
CA GLU A 261 -5.89 10.89 10.33
C GLU A 261 -6.16 11.87 11.49
N TYR A 262 -6.67 11.38 12.62
CA TYR A 262 -6.97 12.22 13.79
C TYR A 262 -5.74 12.95 14.36
N TYR A 263 -4.57 12.30 14.34
CA TYR A 263 -3.33 12.88 14.87
C TYR A 263 -2.49 13.66 13.84
N THR A 264 -2.84 13.63 12.55
CA THR A 264 -2.02 14.25 11.49
C THR A 264 -2.76 15.27 10.62
N SER A 265 -4.09 15.24 10.55
CA SER A 265 -4.87 16.26 9.84
C SER A 265 -5.06 17.52 10.66
N ASN A 266 -4.91 18.68 10.01
CA ASN A 266 -5.16 20.00 10.59
C ASN A 266 -6.66 20.31 10.83
N ALA A 267 -7.56 19.39 10.46
CA ALA A 267 -8.97 19.48 10.76
C ALA A 267 -9.32 19.11 12.21
N TYR A 268 -8.38 18.48 12.95
CA TYR A 268 -8.59 17.96 14.30
C TYR A 268 -7.77 18.70 15.36
N SER A 269 -8.23 18.61 16.60
CA SER A 269 -7.62 19.29 17.74
C SER A 269 -6.12 19.04 17.90
N PRO A 270 -5.57 17.80 17.78
CA PRO A 270 -4.15 17.59 18.09
C PRO A 270 -3.19 18.42 17.23
N VAL A 271 -3.52 18.66 15.96
CA VAL A 271 -2.69 19.47 15.06
C VAL A 271 -3.03 20.95 15.20
N GLN A 272 -4.28 21.30 15.50
CA GLN A 272 -4.70 22.68 15.75
C GLN A 272 -4.04 23.24 17.01
N ASP A 273 -3.93 22.43 18.07
CA ASP A 273 -3.29 22.80 19.33
C ASP A 273 -1.79 23.11 19.09
N ILE A 274 -1.08 22.26 18.34
CA ILE A 274 0.33 22.49 17.96
C ILE A 274 0.53 23.77 17.12
N ALA A 275 -0.45 24.10 16.28
CA ALA A 275 -0.40 25.30 15.44
C ALA A 275 -0.82 26.57 16.19
N ASP A 276 -1.38 26.47 17.40
CA ASP A 276 -1.84 27.61 18.18
C ASP A 276 -0.62 28.42 18.66
N PRO A 277 -0.52 29.72 18.30
CA PRO A 277 0.56 30.59 18.75
C PRO A 277 0.73 30.65 20.27
N ALA A 278 -0.35 30.42 21.03
CA ALA A 278 -0.31 30.41 22.50
C ALA A 278 0.49 29.22 23.07
N GLU A 279 0.56 28.09 22.37
CA GLU A 279 1.41 26.95 22.76
C GLU A 279 2.86 27.13 22.28
N LEU A 280 3.06 27.83 21.16
CA LEU A 280 4.40 28.15 20.62
C LEU A 280 5.22 29.12 21.48
N GLU A 281 4.58 30.01 22.25
CA GLU A 281 5.28 30.91 23.20
C GLU A 281 5.82 30.20 24.46
N LEU A 282 5.40 28.95 24.71
CA LEU A 282 5.85 28.15 25.86
C LEU A 282 7.07 27.25 25.56
N LEU A 283 7.53 27.21 24.29
CA LEU A 283 8.71 26.47 23.82
C LEU A 283 9.90 27.40 23.57
#